data_AF-W7SWR9-F1
#
_entry.id   AF-W7SWR9-F1
#
_cell.length_a   1.000
_cell.length_b   1.000
_cell.length_c   1.000
_cell.angle_alpha   90.00
_cell.angle_beta   90.00
_cell.angle_gamma   90.00
#
_symmetry.space_group_name_H-M   'P 1'
#
loop_
_entity.id
_entity.type
_entity.pdbx_description
1 polymer ?
#
loop_
_entity_poly.entity_id
_entity_poly.type
_entity_poly.pdbx_seq_one_letter_code
_entity_poly.pdbx_strand_id
1 'polypeptide(L)'
;MPTVPISPRPLSVSERAVLEHILSCGFDGAAELRSQLDRTEVVARWSAESTSVDLRVREPVQHAALPSRLVPVGAQVVDESGEFVGELLVWTDEGATLSGLEFAWVTDVMPTSLPPVDRIRLI
;
A
#
# COMPACT_ATOMS: atom_id res chain seq x y z
N MET A 1 -10.31 8.33 -11.34
CA MET A 1 -10.69 7.44 -12.47
C MET A 1 -11.46 6.25 -11.90
N PRO A 2 -12.39 5.63 -12.64
CA PRO A 2 -13.04 4.43 -12.15
C PRO A 2 -12.01 3.31 -12.01
N THR A 3 -11.98 2.65 -10.86
CA THR A 3 -11.12 1.48 -10.65
C THR A 3 -11.66 0.30 -11.46
N VAL A 4 -10.80 -0.65 -11.79
CA VAL A 4 -11.12 -1.88 -12.51
C VAL A 4 -11.32 -2.99 -11.50
N PRO A 5 -12.57 -3.43 -11.23
CA PRO A 5 -12.83 -4.52 -10.31
C PRO A 5 -12.16 -5.81 -10.79
N ILE A 6 -11.66 -6.60 -9.86
CA ILE A 6 -11.12 -7.93 -10.13
C ILE A 6 -11.81 -8.96 -9.23
N SER A 7 -11.64 -10.25 -9.55
CA SER A 7 -11.97 -11.29 -8.56
C SER A 7 -11.05 -11.12 -7.36
N PRO A 8 -11.59 -11.03 -6.12
CA PRO A 8 -10.77 -10.85 -4.93
C PRO A 8 -9.67 -11.90 -4.86
N ARG A 9 -8.45 -11.45 -4.59
CA ARG A 9 -7.28 -12.32 -4.44
C ARG A 9 -6.46 -11.93 -3.21
N PRO A 10 -5.69 -12.85 -2.63
CA PRO A 10 -4.69 -12.50 -1.63
C PRO A 10 -3.70 -11.47 -2.14
N LEU A 11 -3.02 -10.80 -1.21
CA LEU A 11 -1.82 -10.03 -1.49
C LEU A 11 -0.77 -10.92 -2.19
N SER A 12 -0.16 -10.40 -3.23
CA SER A 12 1.06 -10.97 -3.81
C SER A 12 2.23 -10.81 -2.84
N VAL A 13 3.33 -11.51 -3.12
CA VAL A 13 4.56 -11.42 -2.33
C VAL A 13 5.06 -9.97 -2.29
N SER A 14 5.05 -9.25 -3.42
CA SER A 14 5.51 -7.86 -3.49
C SER A 14 4.59 -6.90 -2.75
N GLU A 15 3.27 -7.01 -2.91
CA GLU A 15 2.31 -6.15 -2.19
C GLU A 15 2.41 -6.35 -0.67
N ARG A 16 2.52 -7.61 -0.23
CA ARG A 16 2.73 -7.94 1.19
C ARG A 16 4.03 -7.36 1.71
N ALA A 17 5.15 -7.56 1.01
CA ALA A 17 6.46 -7.07 1.44
C ALA A 17 6.50 -5.53 1.55
N VAL A 18 5.87 -4.82 0.61
CA VAL A 18 5.76 -3.35 0.65
C VAL A 18 4.94 -2.91 1.85
N LEU A 19 3.77 -3.50 2.08
CA LEU A 19 2.92 -3.16 3.23
C LEU A 19 3.63 -3.47 4.56
N GLU A 20 4.26 -4.64 4.69
CA GLU A 20 5.04 -5.00 5.89
C GLU A 20 6.17 -4.01 6.14
N HIS A 21 6.86 -3.56 5.08
CA HIS A 21 7.94 -2.60 5.18
C HIS A 21 7.44 -1.22 5.65
N ILE A 22 6.42 -0.67 5.01
CA ILE A 22 5.86 0.64 5.38
C ILE A 22 5.29 0.60 6.80
N LEU A 23 4.54 -0.45 7.14
CA LEU A 23 3.92 -0.62 8.47
C LEU A 23 4.93 -1.05 9.56
N SER A 24 6.20 -1.26 9.22
CA SER A 24 7.26 -1.50 10.22
C SER A 24 7.66 -0.23 10.97
N CYS A 25 7.34 0.96 10.43
CA CYS A 25 7.48 2.23 11.12
C CYS A 25 6.59 2.27 12.37
N GLY A 26 7.13 2.82 13.46
CA GLY A 26 6.40 2.97 14.72
C GLY A 26 5.45 4.16 14.68
N PHE A 27 4.16 3.89 14.53
CA PHE A 27 3.08 4.88 14.69
C PHE A 27 1.86 4.23 15.38
N ASP A 28 1.00 5.04 15.96
CA ASP A 28 -0.23 4.57 16.62
C ASP A 28 -1.13 3.86 15.59
N GLY A 29 -1.51 2.60 15.83
CA GLY A 29 -2.29 1.81 14.86
C GLY A 29 -1.46 0.90 13.95
N ALA A 30 -0.12 1.01 13.96
CA ALA A 30 0.74 0.19 13.09
C ALA A 30 0.64 -1.31 13.38
N ALA A 31 0.51 -1.70 14.65
CA ALA A 31 0.39 -3.10 15.05
C ALA A 31 -0.95 -3.71 14.58
N GLU A 32 -2.03 -2.95 14.71
CA GLU A 32 -3.38 -3.30 14.29
C GLU A 32 -3.40 -3.48 12.77
N LEU A 33 -2.87 -2.52 12.00
CA LEU A 33 -2.79 -2.62 10.54
C LEU A 33 -1.92 -3.78 10.08
N ARG A 34 -0.77 -4.05 10.73
CA ARG A 34 0.05 -5.24 10.41
C ARG A 34 -0.70 -6.55 10.67
N SER A 35 -1.52 -6.60 11.72
CA SER A 35 -2.31 -7.80 12.03
C SER A 35 -3.38 -8.12 10.97
N GLN A 36 -3.74 -7.14 10.12
CA GLN A 36 -4.75 -7.31 9.08
C GLN A 36 -4.22 -8.00 7.82
N LEU A 37 -2.90 -8.06 7.60
CA LEU A 37 -2.29 -8.45 6.32
C LEU A 37 -2.72 -9.84 5.83
N ASP A 38 -2.85 -10.84 6.71
CA ASP A 38 -3.30 -12.18 6.34
C ASP A 38 -4.80 -12.24 5.97
N ARG A 39 -5.55 -11.18 6.27
CA ARG A 39 -6.97 -11.00 6.00
C ARG A 39 -7.25 -10.02 4.86
N THR A 40 -6.21 -9.37 4.33
CA THR A 40 -6.29 -8.39 3.26
C THR A 40 -6.36 -9.05 1.88
N GLU A 41 -7.27 -8.57 1.04
CA GLU A 41 -7.46 -9.00 -0.34
C GLU A 41 -7.38 -7.79 -1.28
N VAL A 42 -6.82 -7.99 -2.46
CA VAL A 42 -6.92 -7.04 -3.57
C VAL A 42 -8.26 -7.25 -4.28
N VAL A 43 -9.05 -6.19 -4.39
CA VAL A 43 -10.41 -6.24 -4.96
C VAL A 43 -10.56 -5.44 -6.26
N ALA A 44 -9.67 -4.47 -6.51
CA ALA A 44 -9.62 -3.74 -7.76
C ALA A 44 -8.21 -3.21 -8.05
N ARG A 45 -7.98 -2.79 -9.29
CA ARG A 45 -6.79 -2.05 -9.72
C ARG A 45 -7.22 -0.65 -10.15
N TRP A 46 -6.37 0.35 -9.99
CA TRP A 46 -6.76 1.72 -10.37
C TRP A 46 -6.88 1.92 -11.89
N SER A 47 -6.16 1.10 -12.66
CA SER A 47 -6.35 0.91 -14.10
C SER A 47 -5.89 -0.50 -14.50
N ALA A 48 -6.13 -0.90 -15.75
CA ALA A 48 -5.73 -2.23 -16.24
C ALA A 48 -4.21 -2.48 -16.16
N GLU A 49 -3.41 -1.41 -16.17
CA GLU A 49 -1.95 -1.47 -16.15
C GLU A 49 -1.35 -0.94 -14.84
N SER A 50 -2.15 -0.29 -14.00
CA SER A 50 -1.68 0.31 -12.74
C SER A 50 -1.18 -0.74 -11.75
N THR A 51 -0.12 -0.39 -11.04
CA THR A 51 0.39 -1.10 -9.85
C THR A 51 -0.39 -0.77 -8.59
N SER A 52 -1.19 0.32 -8.61
CA SER A 52 -2.04 0.72 -7.49
C SER A 52 -3.29 -0.14 -7.40
N VAL A 53 -3.65 -0.53 -6.19
CA VAL A 53 -4.69 -1.51 -5.89
C VAL A 53 -5.61 -1.04 -4.78
N ASP A 54 -6.89 -1.37 -4.93
CA ASP A 54 -7.87 -1.27 -3.83
C ASP A 54 -7.82 -2.56 -3.01
N LEU A 55 -7.83 -2.37 -1.70
CA LEU A 55 -7.75 -3.43 -0.71
C LEU A 55 -9.08 -3.55 0.03
N ARG A 56 -9.36 -4.76 0.51
CA ARG A 56 -10.42 -5.05 1.46
C ARG A 56 -9.89 -5.96 2.54
N VAL A 57 -10.15 -5.63 3.80
CA VAL A 57 -9.85 -6.51 4.93
C VAL A 57 -11.09 -7.32 5.31
N ARG A 58 -10.95 -8.63 5.44
CA ARG A 58 -12.06 -9.50 5.86
C ARG A 58 -12.19 -9.54 7.38
N GLU A 59 -13.38 -9.25 7.90
CA GLU A 59 -13.70 -9.37 9.33
C GLU A 59 -13.75 -10.82 9.83
N PRO A 60 -13.34 -11.12 11.09
CA PRO A 60 -12.96 -10.17 12.14
C PRO A 60 -11.48 -9.76 12.08
N VAL A 61 -11.17 -8.50 12.40
CA VAL A 61 -9.80 -7.98 12.63
C VAL A 61 -9.74 -6.95 13.77
N GLN A 62 -8.54 -6.62 14.22
CA GLN A 62 -8.33 -5.44 15.07
C GLN A 62 -8.35 -4.18 14.20
N HIS A 63 -9.14 -3.19 14.60
CA HIS A 63 -9.25 -1.92 13.91
C HIS A 63 -8.21 -0.95 14.46
N ALA A 64 -7.50 -0.29 13.57
CA ALA A 64 -6.71 0.87 13.95
C ALA A 64 -7.64 2.05 14.29
N ALA A 65 -7.08 3.09 14.90
CA ALA A 65 -7.81 4.32 15.22
C ALA A 65 -7.02 5.53 14.71
N LEU A 66 -6.67 5.50 13.42
CA LEU A 66 -5.94 6.61 12.81
C LEU A 66 -6.84 7.85 12.66
N PRO A 67 -6.30 9.07 12.83
CA PRO A 67 -7.05 10.30 12.65
C PRO A 67 -7.32 10.66 11.19
N SER A 68 -6.69 9.95 10.25
CA SER A 68 -6.75 10.19 8.81
C SER A 68 -6.84 8.86 8.06
N ARG A 69 -7.34 8.92 6.83
CA ARG A 69 -7.35 7.77 5.92
C ARG A 69 -5.96 7.41 5.39
N LEU A 70 -5.03 8.35 5.37
CA LEU A 70 -3.66 8.10 4.93
C LEU A 70 -2.80 7.64 6.11
N VAL A 71 -2.09 6.51 5.96
CA VAL A 71 -1.10 6.04 6.94
C VAL A 71 0.01 7.09 7.06
N PRO A 72 0.40 7.51 8.28
CA PRO A 72 1.35 8.61 8.50
C PRO A 72 2.81 8.17 8.35
N VAL A 73 3.15 7.56 7.21
CA VAL A 73 4.51 7.12 6.87
C VAL A 73 4.85 7.61 5.48
N GLY A 74 5.94 8.37 5.33
CA GLY A 74 6.46 8.69 4.01
C GLY A 74 7.28 7.51 3.49
N ALA A 75 6.96 7.00 2.31
CA ALA A 75 7.66 5.89 1.68
C ALA A 75 8.11 6.29 0.27
N GLN A 76 9.30 6.87 0.18
CA GLN A 76 9.87 7.33 -1.08
C GLN A 76 10.44 6.16 -1.88
N VAL A 77 10.12 6.11 -3.16
CA VAL A 77 10.69 5.14 -4.11
C VAL A 77 11.84 5.78 -4.84
N VAL A 78 12.97 5.06 -4.89
CA VAL A 78 14.16 5.49 -5.62
C VAL A 78 14.58 4.50 -6.70
N ASP A 79 15.26 4.99 -7.73
CA ASP A 79 15.85 4.16 -8.77
C ASP A 79 17.22 3.58 -8.35
N GLU A 80 17.91 2.96 -9.31
CA GLU A 80 19.24 2.35 -9.11
C GLU A 80 20.34 3.39 -8.80
N SER A 81 20.17 4.62 -9.26
CA SER A 81 21.06 5.74 -8.95
C SER A 81 20.75 6.38 -7.60
N GLY A 82 19.62 6.02 -6.98
CA GLY A 82 19.12 6.58 -5.75
C GLY A 82 18.31 7.87 -5.95
N GLU A 83 17.94 8.18 -7.20
CA GLU A 83 17.08 9.30 -7.58
C GLU A 83 15.62 9.01 -7.23
N PHE A 84 14.90 10.02 -6.78
CA PHE A 84 13.48 9.92 -6.42
C PHE A 84 12.61 9.73 -7.67
N VAL A 85 11.80 8.67 -7.68
CA VAL A 85 10.90 8.34 -8.79
C VAL A 85 9.42 8.30 -8.40
N GLY A 86 9.11 8.47 -7.11
CA GLY A 86 7.74 8.54 -6.62
C GLY A 86 7.60 8.13 -5.16
N GLU A 87 6.37 7.87 -4.75
CA GLU A 87 6.04 7.46 -3.38
C GLU A 87 5.05 6.31 -3.36
N LEU A 88 5.10 5.53 -2.28
CA LEU A 88 4.10 4.53 -1.94
C LEU A 88 3.22 5.08 -0.82
N LEU A 89 1.91 5.07 -1.06
CA LEU A 89 0.91 5.55 -0.11
C LEU A 89 0.04 4.37 0.33
N VAL A 90 -0.17 4.24 1.64
CA VAL A 90 -1.07 3.24 2.21
C VAL A 90 -2.32 3.93 2.73
N TRP A 91 -3.46 3.51 2.18
CA TRP A 91 -4.77 4.05 2.50
C TRP A 91 -5.53 3.13 3.46
N THR A 92 -6.37 3.74 4.27
CA THR A 92 -7.28 3.05 5.19
C THR A 92 -8.73 3.48 4.98
N ASP A 93 -9.66 2.60 5.35
CA ASP A 93 -11.08 2.88 5.42
C ASP A 93 -11.36 3.57 6.76
N GLU A 94 -11.56 4.89 6.71
CA GLU A 94 -11.80 5.77 7.87
C GLU A 94 -10.81 5.58 9.03
N GLY A 95 -9.54 5.27 8.73
CA GLY A 95 -8.49 5.08 9.73
C GLY A 95 -8.49 3.71 10.41
N ALA A 96 -9.38 2.78 10.01
CA ALA A 96 -9.62 1.52 10.72
C ALA A 96 -8.97 0.30 10.05
N THR A 97 -9.16 0.11 8.75
CA THR A 97 -8.66 -1.07 8.01
C THR A 97 -7.95 -0.69 6.72
N LEU A 98 -7.01 -1.52 6.25
CA LEU A 98 -6.32 -1.30 4.96
C LEU A 98 -7.31 -1.23 3.79
N SER A 99 -7.26 -0.16 3.01
CA SER A 99 -8.18 0.09 1.87
C SER A 99 -7.49 0.32 0.54
N GLY A 100 -6.19 0.61 0.52
CA GLY A 100 -5.47 0.80 -0.74
C GLY A 100 -3.96 0.80 -0.58
N LEU A 101 -3.29 0.39 -1.65
CA LEU A 101 -1.85 0.60 -1.85
C LEU A 101 -1.67 1.33 -3.17
N GLU A 102 -1.13 2.54 -3.09
CA GLU A 102 -0.91 3.40 -4.24
C GLU A 102 0.58 3.56 -4.50
N PHE A 103 0.96 3.52 -5.77
CA PHE A 103 2.24 4.03 -6.24
C PHE A 103 2.01 5.34 -6.98
N ALA A 104 2.36 6.45 -6.35
CA ALA A 104 2.36 7.79 -6.94
C ALA A 104 3.73 8.08 -7.58
N TRP A 105 3.93 7.64 -8.81
CA TRP A 105 5.17 7.88 -9.56
C TRP A 105 5.22 9.29 -10.15
N VAL A 106 6.43 9.82 -10.36
CA VAL A 106 6.66 11.15 -10.95
C VAL A 106 7.35 11.10 -12.30
N THR A 107 7.74 9.91 -12.75
CA THR A 107 8.42 9.68 -14.04
C THR A 107 7.46 9.69 -15.22
N ASP A 108 7.99 9.88 -16.44
CA ASP A 108 7.19 9.82 -17.67
C ASP A 108 6.66 8.40 -17.99
N VAL A 109 7.34 7.38 -17.45
CA VAL A 109 6.96 5.97 -17.63
C VAL A 109 6.27 5.48 -16.38
N MET A 110 5.05 4.95 -16.54
CA MET A 110 4.32 4.30 -15.47
C MET A 110 5.03 3.01 -15.03
N PRO A 111 5.19 2.78 -13.72
CA PRO A 111 5.75 1.54 -13.21
C PRO A 111 4.82 0.37 -13.54
N THR A 112 5.42 -0.75 -13.96
CA THR A 112 4.70 -2.00 -14.26
C THR A 112 4.71 -3.00 -13.10
N SER A 113 5.47 -2.71 -12.04
CA SER A 113 5.56 -3.50 -10.81
C SER A 113 5.86 -2.61 -9.62
N LEU A 114 5.53 -3.09 -8.41
CA LEU A 114 5.97 -2.46 -7.17
C LEU A 114 7.50 -2.60 -7.03
N PRO A 115 8.18 -1.59 -6.46
CA PRO A 115 9.61 -1.66 -6.24
C PRO A 115 9.95 -2.74 -5.19
N PRO A 116 11.14 -3.35 -5.27
CA PRO A 116 11.68 -4.11 -4.14
C PRO A 116 11.87 -3.19 -2.93
N VAL A 117 11.82 -3.76 -1.71
CA VAL A 117 11.85 -2.98 -0.46
C VAL A 117 13.14 -2.20 -0.24
N ASP A 118 14.25 -2.62 -0.84
CA ASP A 118 15.54 -1.92 -0.79
C ASP A 118 15.57 -0.61 -1.61
N ARG A 119 14.57 -0.42 -2.49
CA ARG A 119 14.33 0.83 -3.23
C ARG A 119 13.30 1.74 -2.53
N ILE A 120 12.86 1.39 -1.32
CA ILE A 120 11.93 2.19 -0.54
C ILE A 120 12.68 2.82 0.64
N ARG A 121 12.62 4.15 0.74
CA ARG A 121 13.16 4.93 1.86
C ARG A 121 12.01 5.43 2.71
N LEU A 122 11.94 4.96 3.95
CA LEU A 122 10.97 5.42 4.94
C LEU A 122 11.48 6.71 5.59
N ILE A 123 10.62 7.73 5.70
CA ILE A 123 10.94 9.07 6.24
C ILE A 123 9.99 9.48 7.36
#